data_AF-A0A436ZTE1-F1
#
_entry.id   AF-A0A436ZTE1-F1
#
_cell.length_a   1.000
_cell.length_b   1.000
_cell.length_c   1.000
_cell.angle_alpha   90.00
_cell.angle_beta   90.00
_cell.angle_gamma   90.00
#
_symmetry.space_group_name_H-M   'P 1'
#
loop_
_entity.id
_entity.type
_entity.pdbx_description
1 polymer ?
#
loop_
_entity_poly.entity_id
_entity_poly.type
_entity_poly.pdbx_seq_one_letter_code
_entity_poly.pdbx_strand_id
1 'polypeptide(L)'
;MGEVGFFNTTFRYGLLRLRPDHRRLRSGTTVHASISPCEALPLHKLMFSHAPDSPVHVASRIISLLRILISPPPVKSPVSARSSRQGMWSVSPSITTSKLIRPNLISHSPAFIKMVIKSAALATLLAVTASAWTVPSNLQTFYNNVKNGGCKSYAGGKSNLNDGQGHSGFGFCTDTANVVYLTGKNSLGDMDVDCDGASNCGGLSGDWQAGTSFDDILASKKYGIKTLDASVHQFSVLGTCNLNLEGLISPLALVAVVCNNQLFYSVWGDTNGCDDNNFTGEASISLAQLCFPNEGLNGNKGHTAHDVLYLAFTGSDAVVGPSNANWKTKSASEFQNSLKTFGDSILTNKFGSTVPSNPGNPGTGTCTWVGHCAGATCKTSDDCDGDLECKSGVCGGSSGGTTPPATCSWVGHCAGATCKTNDDCDGDLECKGGACGGSSGGTTPPATCSWVGHCAGATCKTNDDCDGSLECKSGVCGGSTPPATCSWAGHCAGASCKSDDDCSDDLACKSGKCAA
;
A
#
# COMPACT_ATOMS: atom_id res chain seq x y z
N MET A 1 -19.46 37.61 57.90
CA MET A 1 -19.37 38.08 56.50
C MET A 1 -18.11 37.44 55.92
N GLY A 2 -18.16 36.51 54.95
CA GLY A 2 -19.30 35.78 54.39
C GLY A 2 -19.06 35.36 52.93
N GLU A 3 -19.13 34.04 52.65
CA GLU A 3 -19.35 33.40 51.31
C GLU A 3 -18.29 33.71 50.20
N VAL A 4 -18.09 32.95 49.11
CA VAL A 4 -18.55 31.64 48.55
C VAL A 4 -17.27 30.86 48.15
N GLY A 5 -17.13 29.53 48.07
CA GLY A 5 -18.03 28.38 48.25
C GLY A 5 -17.80 27.32 47.14
N PHE A 6 -17.75 26.02 47.49
CA PHE A 6 -17.49 24.89 46.57
C PHE A 6 -18.19 23.62 47.10
N PHE A 7 -18.85 22.82 46.26
CA PHE A 7 -19.13 21.40 46.58
C PHE A 7 -19.36 20.53 45.32
N ASN A 8 -19.18 19.23 45.49
CA ASN A 8 -19.19 18.17 44.47
C ASN A 8 -20.08 17.00 44.96
N THR A 9 -20.90 16.40 44.08
CA THR A 9 -21.66 15.19 44.44
C THR A 9 -21.89 14.24 43.27
N THR A 10 -21.68 12.95 43.53
CA THR A 10 -21.84 11.83 42.58
C THR A 10 -23.27 11.30 42.54
N PHE A 11 -23.71 10.74 41.40
CA PHE A 11 -24.95 9.94 41.30
C PHE A 11 -24.66 8.45 41.02
N ARG A 12 -25.50 7.56 41.56
CA ARG A 12 -25.40 6.09 41.39
C ARG A 12 -26.47 5.59 40.42
N TYR A 13 -26.12 4.60 39.61
CA TYR A 13 -27.09 3.79 38.85
C TYR A 13 -27.72 2.70 39.73
N GLY A 14 -29.03 2.49 39.59
CA GLY A 14 -29.78 1.41 40.23
C GLY A 14 -30.04 0.25 39.25
N LEU A 15 -29.90 -0.99 39.73
CA LEU A 15 -30.10 -2.21 38.95
C LEU A 15 -31.47 -2.83 39.27
N LEU A 16 -32.26 -3.19 38.26
CA LEU A 16 -33.52 -3.92 38.43
C LEU A 16 -33.59 -5.13 37.50
N ARG A 17 -33.82 -6.32 38.08
CA ARG A 17 -34.05 -7.59 37.38
C ARG A 17 -35.53 -7.94 37.41
N LEU A 18 -36.04 -8.49 36.31
CA LEU A 18 -37.23 -9.36 36.33
C LEU A 18 -36.92 -10.67 35.59
N ARG A 19 -37.60 -11.75 35.98
CA ARG A 19 -37.50 -13.09 35.38
C ARG A 19 -38.81 -13.42 34.64
N PRO A 20 -38.79 -14.33 33.65
CA PRO A 20 -39.98 -14.75 32.92
C PRO A 20 -40.85 -15.73 33.74
N ASP A 21 -42.14 -15.83 33.37
CA ASP A 21 -43.03 -16.93 33.75
C ASP A 21 -43.54 -17.66 32.49
N HIS A 22 -43.84 -18.95 32.62
CA HIS A 22 -44.37 -19.80 31.55
C HIS A 22 -45.88 -19.96 31.65
N ARG A 23 -46.57 -19.98 30.49
CA ARG A 23 -47.77 -20.83 30.36
C ARG A 23 -48.04 -21.26 28.92
N ARG A 24 -48.34 -22.55 28.76
CA ARG A 24 -48.92 -23.14 27.53
C ARG A 24 -50.44 -22.96 27.58
N LEU A 25 -51.07 -22.87 26.40
CA LEU A 25 -52.37 -23.52 26.14
C LEU A 25 -52.44 -23.99 24.67
N ARG A 26 -53.51 -24.70 24.30
CA ARG A 26 -53.61 -25.51 23.06
C ARG A 26 -54.72 -25.03 22.11
N SER A 27 -54.60 -25.52 20.87
CA SER A 27 -55.69 -25.78 19.90
C SER A 27 -56.25 -24.56 19.15
N GLY A 28 -56.23 -24.64 17.81
CA GLY A 28 -56.87 -23.67 16.92
C GLY A 28 -58.19 -24.16 16.35
N THR A 29 -58.75 -23.41 15.39
CA THR A 29 -59.72 -23.84 14.36
C THR A 29 -59.73 -22.79 13.23
N THR A 30 -60.03 -23.22 11.99
CA THR A 30 -60.01 -22.40 10.76
C THR A 30 -61.32 -21.65 10.50
N VAL A 31 -61.27 -20.37 10.11
CA VAL A 31 -62.37 -19.64 9.41
C VAL A 31 -61.79 -18.62 8.40
N HIS A 32 -62.59 -18.23 7.39
CA HIS A 32 -62.22 -17.38 6.24
C HIS A 32 -62.25 -15.85 6.45
N ALA A 33 -61.35 -15.19 5.70
CA ALA A 33 -61.42 -13.89 5.01
C ALA A 33 -62.55 -12.84 5.25
N SER A 34 -62.15 -11.55 5.26
CA SER A 34 -62.77 -10.44 4.50
C SER A 34 -61.86 -9.18 4.47
N ILE A 35 -62.24 -8.13 3.72
CA ILE A 35 -61.33 -7.09 3.16
C ILE A 35 -61.79 -5.65 3.49
N SER A 36 -60.83 -4.77 3.84
CA SER A 36 -60.89 -3.28 3.82
C SER A 36 -61.88 -2.56 4.77
N PRO A 37 -61.79 -1.21 4.93
CA PRO A 37 -60.76 -0.26 4.46
C PRO A 37 -60.04 0.51 5.60
N CYS A 38 -59.04 1.33 5.26
CA CYS A 38 -58.49 2.36 6.15
C CYS A 38 -59.21 3.70 5.95
N GLU A 39 -59.48 4.43 7.04
CA GLU A 39 -59.88 5.84 7.01
C GLU A 39 -58.67 6.79 7.12
N ALA A 40 -58.84 8.05 6.70
CA ALA A 40 -57.79 9.07 6.66
C ALA A 40 -58.18 10.33 7.44
N LEU A 41 -57.20 11.02 8.04
CA LEU A 41 -57.35 12.33 8.72
C LEU A 41 -56.01 13.12 8.62
N PRO A 42 -55.98 14.46 8.80
CA PRO A 42 -55.94 15.32 7.60
C PRO A 42 -54.81 16.39 7.55
N LEU A 43 -54.78 17.14 6.46
CA LEU A 43 -53.86 18.26 6.16
C LEU A 43 -54.14 19.57 6.92
N HIS A 44 -53.05 20.31 7.19
CA HIS A 44 -52.95 21.78 7.07
C HIS A 44 -51.47 22.15 6.75
N LYS A 45 -51.10 23.26 6.10
CA LYS A 45 -51.50 23.91 4.82
C LYS A 45 -50.95 25.34 4.81
N LEU A 46 -50.01 25.68 3.91
CA LEU A 46 -49.61 27.01 3.34
C LEU A 46 -48.35 26.73 2.46
N MET A 47 -48.27 26.96 1.14
CA MET A 47 -48.37 28.21 0.34
C MET A 47 -47.19 29.17 0.62
N PHE A 48 -46.40 29.70 -0.33
CA PHE A 48 -46.41 29.79 -1.82
C PHE A 48 -45.02 29.32 -2.41
N SER A 49 -44.61 29.39 -3.70
CA SER A 49 -45.00 30.22 -4.86
C SER A 49 -44.59 29.66 -6.26
N HIS A 50 -45.47 29.86 -7.25
CA HIS A 50 -45.24 30.12 -8.69
C HIS A 50 -44.27 29.26 -9.55
N ALA A 51 -44.86 28.62 -10.58
CA ALA A 51 -44.23 28.37 -11.89
C ALA A 51 -44.51 29.55 -12.87
N PRO A 52 -44.05 29.47 -14.14
CA PRO A 52 -45.05 29.19 -15.18
C PRO A 52 -44.57 28.25 -16.32
N ASP A 53 -45.49 27.45 -16.84
CA ASP A 53 -45.34 26.68 -18.09
C ASP A 53 -45.60 27.53 -19.34
N SER A 54 -45.15 27.05 -20.51
CA SER A 54 -45.88 27.22 -21.78
C SER A 54 -45.53 26.12 -22.82
N PRO A 55 -46.48 25.62 -23.64
CA PRO A 55 -46.32 24.40 -24.44
C PRO A 55 -46.32 24.62 -25.96
N VAL A 56 -45.98 23.56 -26.74
CA VAL A 56 -46.33 23.44 -28.17
C VAL A 56 -46.87 22.04 -28.51
N HIS A 57 -47.82 21.97 -29.43
CA HIS A 57 -48.61 20.79 -29.86
C HIS A 57 -47.98 20.10 -31.11
N VAL A 58 -47.85 18.76 -31.16
CA VAL A 58 -48.80 17.73 -31.70
C VAL A 58 -48.76 17.53 -33.23
N ALA A 59 -49.11 16.29 -33.68
CA ALA A 59 -49.46 15.84 -35.05
C ALA A 59 -48.32 15.51 -36.05
N SER A 60 -48.43 14.53 -36.96
CA SER A 60 -49.32 13.33 -37.04
C SER A 60 -48.95 12.39 -38.22
N ARG A 61 -48.89 11.05 -38.01
CA ARG A 61 -49.37 9.97 -38.94
C ARG A 61 -48.67 9.89 -40.36
N ILE A 62 -48.76 8.88 -41.26
CA ILE A 62 -49.39 7.53 -41.33
C ILE A 62 -48.81 6.63 -42.49
N ILE A 63 -48.94 5.29 -42.39
CA ILE A 63 -49.01 4.23 -43.47
C ILE A 63 -47.78 3.86 -44.37
N SER A 64 -47.20 2.68 -44.05
CA SER A 64 -47.10 1.41 -44.84
C SER A 64 -46.32 1.19 -46.17
N LEU A 65 -45.98 -0.11 -46.37
CA LEU A 65 -45.58 -0.87 -47.58
C LEU A 65 -44.09 -0.83 -48.02
N LEU A 66 -43.50 -1.83 -48.70
CA LEU A 66 -43.61 -3.32 -48.63
C LEU A 66 -42.47 -3.98 -49.49
N ARG A 67 -41.86 -5.10 -49.04
CA ARG A 67 -40.87 -5.99 -49.77
C ARG A 67 -39.50 -5.35 -50.07
N ILE A 68 -38.32 -6.01 -50.04
CA ILE A 68 -37.80 -7.40 -50.16
C ILE A 68 -37.20 -7.71 -51.55
N LEU A 69 -35.93 -8.20 -51.54
CA LEU A 69 -34.96 -8.35 -52.67
C LEU A 69 -34.42 -7.00 -53.18
N ILE A 70 -33.14 -6.83 -53.56
CA ILE A 70 -32.19 -7.70 -54.31
C ILE A 70 -30.80 -7.77 -53.63
N SER A 71 -30.01 -8.83 -53.90
CA SER A 71 -28.65 -9.07 -53.37
C SER A 71 -27.53 -8.32 -54.13
N PRO A 72 -26.40 -7.98 -53.48
CA PRO A 72 -25.24 -7.36 -54.13
C PRO A 72 -24.29 -8.37 -54.81
N PRO A 73 -23.57 -7.99 -55.88
CA PRO A 73 -22.46 -8.77 -56.43
C PRO A 73 -21.12 -8.49 -55.71
N PRO A 74 -20.23 -9.48 -55.56
CA PRO A 74 -18.87 -9.28 -55.02
C PRO A 74 -17.83 -8.99 -56.14
N VAL A 75 -16.67 -8.40 -55.79
CA VAL A 75 -15.38 -8.74 -56.46
C VAL A 75 -14.12 -8.25 -55.67
N LYS A 76 -13.34 -9.24 -55.21
CA LYS A 76 -11.86 -9.37 -55.17
C LYS A 76 -10.95 -8.19 -54.80
N SER A 77 -10.19 -8.38 -53.71
CA SER A 77 -8.81 -7.91 -53.55
C SER A 77 -7.82 -8.74 -54.40
N PRO A 78 -6.65 -8.19 -54.81
CA PRO A 78 -5.47 -8.94 -55.24
C PRO A 78 -4.41 -9.06 -54.12
N VAL A 79 -3.37 -9.88 -54.34
CA VAL A 79 -2.43 -10.37 -53.31
C VAL A 79 -0.95 -10.28 -53.76
N SER A 80 -0.06 -9.90 -52.84
CA SER A 80 1.39 -10.18 -52.71
C SER A 80 2.33 -10.32 -53.93
N ALA A 81 3.33 -9.44 -54.03
CA ALA A 81 4.78 -9.74 -54.24
C ALA A 81 5.57 -8.41 -54.09
N ARG A 82 6.64 -8.23 -53.29
CA ARG A 82 7.91 -8.95 -53.04
C ARG A 82 9.01 -8.67 -54.08
N SER A 83 10.13 -8.08 -53.62
CA SER A 83 11.55 -8.29 -54.06
C SER A 83 12.37 -7.06 -54.55
N SER A 84 13.40 -6.74 -53.75
CA SER A 84 14.81 -6.48 -54.15
C SER A 84 15.33 -5.16 -54.77
N ARG A 85 16.45 -4.70 -54.18
CA ARG A 85 17.67 -4.05 -54.75
C ARG A 85 17.51 -2.61 -55.29
N GLN A 86 18.21 -1.64 -54.70
CA GLN A 86 19.64 -1.27 -54.87
C GLN A 86 19.96 -0.69 -56.26
N GLY A 87 20.43 0.56 -56.29
CA GLY A 87 20.93 1.24 -57.48
C GLY A 87 21.20 2.73 -57.26
N MET A 88 22.43 3.07 -56.87
CA MET A 88 22.94 4.45 -57.05
C MET A 88 23.34 4.65 -58.53
N TRP A 89 23.30 5.89 -59.01
CA TRP A 89 24.49 6.64 -59.50
C TRP A 89 24.06 8.02 -60.05
N SER A 90 24.97 8.99 -60.03
CA SER A 90 24.71 10.38 -60.43
C SER A 90 25.24 10.68 -61.83
N VAL A 91 24.59 11.61 -62.55
CA VAL A 91 25.28 12.63 -63.37
C VAL A 91 24.42 13.88 -63.58
N SER A 92 25.07 15.04 -63.49
CA SER A 92 24.67 16.31 -64.15
C SER A 92 25.62 16.53 -65.36
N PRO A 93 25.40 17.51 -66.27
CA PRO A 93 25.59 18.95 -66.00
C PRO A 93 24.48 19.81 -66.71
N SER A 94 24.50 21.15 -66.88
CA SER A 94 25.58 22.08 -67.24
C SER A 94 25.19 23.58 -67.19
N ILE A 95 26.16 24.45 -66.80
CA ILE A 95 26.58 25.72 -67.47
C ILE A 95 25.54 26.87 -67.62
N THR A 96 25.78 28.17 -67.32
CA THR A 96 26.97 28.95 -66.86
C THR A 96 26.58 29.80 -65.61
N THR A 97 26.94 31.05 -65.24
CA THR A 97 27.79 32.22 -65.69
C THR A 97 27.95 33.16 -64.46
N SER A 98 28.73 34.25 -64.40
CA SER A 98 30.15 34.58 -64.69
C SER A 98 30.40 36.11 -64.55
N LYS A 99 30.86 36.58 -63.37
CA LYS A 99 31.76 37.76 -63.13
C LYS A 99 31.86 38.00 -61.60
N LEU A 100 32.98 37.97 -60.86
CA LEU A 100 34.42 38.21 -61.07
C LEU A 100 34.85 39.68 -60.79
N ILE A 101 35.26 39.96 -59.55
CA ILE A 101 36.38 40.84 -59.16
C ILE A 101 37.18 40.15 -58.02
N ARG A 102 38.51 40.33 -58.04
CA ARG A 102 39.59 39.96 -57.10
C ARG A 102 40.73 41.00 -57.30
N PRO A 103 41.90 41.00 -56.62
CA PRO A 103 42.42 40.17 -55.51
C PRO A 103 42.78 41.05 -54.27
N ASN A 104 43.52 40.72 -53.20
CA ASN A 104 44.90 40.19 -52.96
C ASN A 104 45.06 40.10 -51.40
N LEU A 105 46.02 39.42 -50.73
CA LEU A 105 46.96 38.31 -50.98
C LEU A 105 47.59 37.89 -49.61
N ILE A 106 48.14 36.66 -49.50
CA ILE A 106 49.16 36.21 -48.49
C ILE A 106 48.68 36.12 -47.01
N SER A 107 49.19 35.21 -46.14
CA SER A 107 49.64 33.81 -46.27
C SER A 107 49.85 33.18 -44.86
N HIS A 108 49.95 31.84 -44.81
CA HIS A 108 50.47 31.00 -43.70
C HIS A 108 49.62 30.75 -42.44
N SER A 109 49.76 29.51 -41.97
CA SER A 109 49.18 28.85 -40.79
C SER A 109 50.07 29.06 -39.53
N PRO A 110 49.81 28.47 -38.34
CA PRO A 110 48.72 27.56 -37.94
C PRO A 110 48.04 27.83 -36.57
N ALA A 111 47.13 26.92 -36.21
CA ALA A 111 46.74 26.54 -34.84
C ALA A 111 46.28 27.62 -33.82
N PHE A 112 44.98 27.63 -33.53
CA PHE A 112 44.45 27.46 -32.16
C PHE A 112 42.93 27.19 -32.20
N ILE A 113 42.52 25.93 -32.06
CA ILE A 113 41.09 25.59 -31.93
C ILE A 113 40.68 25.87 -30.49
N LYS A 114 39.98 27.00 -30.24
CA LYS A 114 39.23 27.19 -29.00
C LYS A 114 38.02 26.26 -29.01
N MET A 115 38.16 25.11 -28.36
CA MET A 115 37.09 24.14 -28.17
C MET A 115 35.94 24.79 -27.38
N VAL A 116 34.84 25.12 -28.07
CA VAL A 116 33.58 25.49 -27.41
C VAL A 116 32.98 24.21 -26.84
N ILE A 117 33.30 23.91 -25.57
CA ILE A 117 32.68 22.83 -24.83
C ILE A 117 31.19 23.19 -24.68
N LYS A 118 30.35 22.55 -25.50
CA LYS A 118 28.91 22.53 -25.24
C LYS A 118 28.68 21.71 -23.98
N SER A 119 28.48 22.38 -22.85
CA SER A 119 28.03 21.75 -21.61
C SER A 119 26.62 21.19 -21.81
N ALA A 120 26.53 19.98 -22.36
CA ALA A 120 25.35 19.16 -22.31
C ALA A 120 25.15 18.75 -20.85
N ALA A 121 24.43 19.60 -20.10
CA ALA A 121 23.93 19.27 -18.77
C ALA A 121 22.95 18.10 -18.93
N LEU A 122 23.47 16.89 -18.86
CA LEU A 122 22.70 15.66 -18.84
C LEU A 122 21.97 15.61 -17.50
N ALA A 123 20.80 16.25 -17.45
CA ALA A 123 19.89 16.14 -16.33
C ALA A 123 19.43 14.67 -16.27
N THR A 124 20.15 13.88 -15.48
CA THR A 124 19.70 12.56 -15.02
C THR A 124 18.43 12.79 -14.23
N LEU A 125 17.30 12.67 -14.92
CA LEU A 125 16.00 12.65 -14.30
C LEU A 125 16.00 11.43 -13.38
N LEU A 126 16.17 11.69 -12.08
CA LEU A 126 15.88 10.71 -11.04
C LEU A 126 14.39 10.45 -11.15
N ALA A 127 14.03 9.47 -11.97
CA ALA A 127 12.73 8.85 -11.94
C ALA A 127 12.57 8.27 -10.54
N VAL A 128 11.91 9.04 -9.67
CA VAL A 128 11.39 8.53 -8.41
C VAL A 128 10.34 7.52 -8.81
N THR A 129 10.78 6.27 -9.00
CA THR A 129 9.90 5.12 -9.16
C THR A 129 9.03 5.11 -7.93
N ALA A 130 7.78 5.56 -8.10
CA ALA A 130 6.82 5.61 -7.03
C ALA A 130 6.77 4.23 -6.39
N SER A 131 6.93 4.20 -5.08
CA SER A 131 7.52 3.05 -4.41
C SER A 131 6.52 1.91 -4.32
N ALA A 132 6.51 1.08 -5.37
CA ALA A 132 5.61 -0.04 -5.48
C ALA A 132 6.07 -1.15 -4.54
N TRP A 133 5.25 -1.46 -3.54
CA TRP A 133 5.70 -2.26 -2.40
C TRP A 133 5.60 -3.76 -2.69
N THR A 134 6.52 -4.55 -2.14
CA THR A 134 6.42 -6.02 -2.21
C THR A 134 5.14 -6.49 -1.50
N VAL A 135 4.33 -7.31 -2.17
CA VAL A 135 3.10 -7.88 -1.57
C VAL A 135 3.49 -8.86 -0.45
N PRO A 136 3.03 -8.67 0.80
CA PRO A 136 3.30 -9.61 1.89
C PRO A 136 2.73 -11.01 1.61
N SER A 137 3.40 -12.07 2.09
CA SER A 137 3.09 -13.46 1.72
C SER A 137 1.67 -13.92 2.07
N ASN A 138 1.11 -13.44 3.19
CA ASN A 138 -0.29 -13.68 3.57
C ASN A 138 -1.27 -13.02 2.59
N LEU A 139 -1.00 -11.78 2.16
CA LEU A 139 -1.80 -11.04 1.18
C LEU A 139 -1.67 -11.63 -0.23
N GLN A 140 -0.46 -12.06 -0.62
CA GLN A 140 -0.22 -12.73 -1.90
C GLN A 140 -0.94 -14.10 -1.97
N THR A 141 -0.98 -14.84 -0.86
CA THR A 141 -1.75 -16.09 -0.74
C THR A 141 -3.26 -15.82 -0.81
N PHE A 142 -3.75 -14.79 -0.14
CA PHE A 142 -5.16 -14.40 -0.21
C PHE A 142 -5.57 -13.95 -1.62
N TYR A 143 -4.78 -13.10 -2.27
CA TYR A 143 -4.95 -12.68 -3.66
C TYR A 143 -5.07 -13.89 -4.61
N ASN A 144 -4.18 -14.88 -4.45
CA ASN A 144 -4.22 -16.13 -5.23
C ASN A 144 -5.48 -16.97 -4.93
N ASN A 145 -5.92 -17.01 -3.67
CA ASN A 145 -7.14 -17.74 -3.28
C ASN A 145 -8.41 -17.07 -3.83
N VAL A 146 -8.51 -15.74 -3.78
CA VAL A 146 -9.68 -15.01 -4.29
C VAL A 146 -9.79 -15.12 -5.82
N LYS A 147 -8.66 -15.05 -6.55
CA LYS A 147 -8.62 -15.34 -8.01
C LYS A 147 -9.23 -16.72 -8.37
N ASN A 148 -9.25 -17.67 -7.43
CA ASN A 148 -9.85 -19.00 -7.62
C ASN A 148 -11.30 -19.11 -7.11
N GLY A 149 -12.01 -17.98 -6.93
CA GLY A 149 -13.45 -17.94 -6.61
C GLY A 149 -13.77 -17.95 -5.12
N GLY A 150 -12.94 -17.28 -4.30
CA GLY A 150 -12.90 -17.47 -2.85
C GLY A 150 -14.11 -17.04 -2.02
N CYS A 151 -15.07 -16.28 -2.57
CA CYS A 151 -16.12 -15.62 -1.80
C CYS A 151 -17.32 -16.50 -1.42
N LYS A 152 -17.73 -16.45 -0.14
CA LYS A 152 -18.89 -17.17 0.42
C LYS A 152 -20.07 -16.28 0.80
N SER A 153 -19.90 -14.97 0.90
CA SER A 153 -20.94 -14.04 1.36
C SER A 153 -20.64 -12.62 0.88
N TYR A 154 -21.65 -11.94 0.34
CA TYR A 154 -21.54 -10.61 -0.24
C TYR A 154 -22.33 -9.56 0.56
N ALA A 155 -21.85 -8.31 0.55
CA ALA A 155 -22.55 -7.15 1.08
C ALA A 155 -23.95 -7.04 0.47
N GLY A 156 -24.97 -6.84 1.31
CA GLY A 156 -26.38 -6.81 0.90
C GLY A 156 -26.90 -8.10 0.23
N GLY A 157 -26.11 -9.19 0.20
CA GLY A 157 -26.41 -10.38 -0.59
C GLY A 157 -26.25 -10.21 -2.10
N LYS A 158 -25.56 -9.16 -2.57
CA LYS A 158 -25.46 -8.79 -3.99
C LYS A 158 -24.10 -9.13 -4.61
N SER A 159 -24.12 -9.92 -5.68
CA SER A 159 -22.98 -10.23 -6.55
C SER A 159 -23.36 -10.06 -8.02
N ASN A 160 -23.95 -8.89 -8.33
CA ASN A 160 -24.53 -8.59 -9.65
C ASN A 160 -24.09 -7.22 -10.18
N LEU A 161 -23.02 -6.64 -9.64
CA LEU A 161 -22.42 -5.41 -10.13
C LEU A 161 -21.81 -5.64 -11.52
N ASN A 162 -21.69 -4.56 -12.28
CA ASN A 162 -21.06 -4.48 -13.60
C ASN A 162 -19.65 -3.88 -13.47
N ASP A 163 -18.77 -4.05 -14.46
CA ASP A 163 -17.38 -3.56 -14.45
C ASP A 163 -17.12 -2.39 -15.42
N GLY A 164 -18.17 -1.68 -15.87
CA GLY A 164 -18.07 -0.63 -16.90
C GLY A 164 -17.86 -1.16 -18.32
N GLN A 165 -17.19 -2.31 -18.44
CA GLN A 165 -16.66 -2.86 -19.68
C GLN A 165 -17.50 -4.02 -20.25
N GLY A 166 -18.64 -4.34 -19.61
CA GLY A 166 -19.66 -5.27 -20.12
C GLY A 166 -19.64 -6.66 -19.50
N HIS A 167 -18.82 -6.90 -18.49
CA HIS A 167 -18.90 -8.08 -17.63
C HIS A 167 -19.80 -7.78 -16.42
N SER A 168 -20.26 -8.84 -15.76
CA SER A 168 -21.07 -8.71 -14.54
C SER A 168 -20.99 -9.97 -13.69
N GLY A 169 -21.42 -9.87 -12.44
CA GLY A 169 -21.27 -10.92 -11.43
C GLY A 169 -20.28 -10.57 -10.31
N PHE A 170 -19.88 -9.31 -10.23
CA PHE A 170 -19.00 -8.79 -9.18
C PHE A 170 -19.80 -8.39 -7.94
N GLY A 171 -19.12 -8.37 -6.79
CA GLY A 171 -19.68 -7.85 -5.54
C GLY A 171 -18.60 -7.69 -4.47
N PHE A 172 -18.96 -6.95 -3.42
CA PHE A 172 -18.11 -6.75 -2.25
C PHE A 172 -18.29 -7.92 -1.28
N CYS A 173 -17.29 -8.80 -1.19
CA CYS A 173 -17.29 -9.95 -0.33
C CYS A 173 -17.01 -9.58 1.14
N THR A 174 -17.67 -10.27 2.07
CA THR A 174 -17.69 -9.98 3.52
C THR A 174 -17.36 -11.21 4.38
N ASP A 175 -16.82 -12.27 3.79
CA ASP A 175 -16.60 -13.57 4.45
C ASP A 175 -15.28 -13.70 5.23
N THR A 176 -14.44 -12.67 5.17
CA THR A 176 -13.09 -12.64 5.76
C THR A 176 -13.03 -11.55 6.84
N ALA A 177 -12.50 -11.87 8.01
CA ALA A 177 -12.57 -10.98 9.18
C ALA A 177 -11.78 -9.67 8.98
N ASN A 178 -12.34 -8.57 9.49
CA ASN A 178 -11.81 -7.20 9.44
C ASN A 178 -11.68 -6.55 8.05
N VAL A 179 -12.18 -7.18 6.98
CA VAL A 179 -12.02 -6.71 5.60
C VAL A 179 -13.28 -6.88 4.76
N VAL A 180 -13.39 -6.08 3.70
CA VAL A 180 -14.36 -6.21 2.60
C VAL A 180 -13.58 -6.11 1.29
N TYR A 181 -13.86 -6.97 0.31
CA TYR A 181 -13.06 -7.02 -0.92
C TYR A 181 -13.90 -7.20 -2.19
N LEU A 182 -13.49 -6.54 -3.28
CA LEU A 182 -14.13 -6.69 -4.58
C LEU A 182 -13.67 -8.01 -5.25
N THR A 183 -14.63 -8.79 -5.76
CA THR A 183 -14.37 -10.05 -6.45
C THR A 183 -15.55 -10.44 -7.33
N GLY A 184 -15.27 -11.18 -8.41
CA GLY A 184 -16.27 -11.86 -9.23
C GLY A 184 -16.05 -13.36 -9.26
N LYS A 185 -16.70 -14.05 -10.19
CA LYS A 185 -16.63 -15.52 -10.30
C LYS A 185 -15.27 -15.95 -10.86
N ASN A 186 -14.38 -16.40 -9.97
CA ASN A 186 -12.99 -16.76 -10.28
C ASN A 186 -12.20 -15.56 -10.85
N SER A 187 -12.46 -14.37 -10.28
CA SER A 187 -11.86 -13.11 -10.71
C SER A 187 -11.76 -12.12 -9.54
N LEU A 188 -10.85 -11.16 -9.67
CA LEU A 188 -10.80 -9.98 -8.81
C LEU A 188 -11.64 -8.84 -9.43
N GLY A 189 -11.41 -7.59 -9.02
CA GLY A 189 -11.81 -6.45 -9.83
C GLY A 189 -10.82 -6.19 -10.96
N ASP A 190 -11.20 -5.37 -11.91
CA ASP A 190 -10.33 -4.69 -12.86
C ASP A 190 -9.95 -3.28 -12.33
N MET A 191 -9.51 -2.34 -13.17
CA MET A 191 -9.22 -0.98 -12.73
C MET A 191 -9.62 0.09 -13.75
N ASP A 192 -10.90 0.47 -13.73
CA ASP A 192 -11.40 1.66 -14.43
C ASP A 192 -10.97 2.96 -13.72
N VAL A 193 -11.04 4.07 -14.45
CA VAL A 193 -10.43 5.35 -14.04
C VAL A 193 -11.50 6.34 -13.58
N ASP A 194 -11.54 6.59 -12.27
CA ASP A 194 -12.22 7.72 -11.67
C ASP A 194 -11.38 9.00 -11.85
N CYS A 195 -12.07 10.07 -12.24
CA CYS A 195 -11.53 11.39 -12.55
C CYS A 195 -11.97 12.49 -11.58
N ASP A 196 -12.82 12.19 -10.59
CA ASP A 196 -13.50 13.18 -9.76
C ASP A 196 -12.52 13.93 -8.83
N GLY A 197 -12.84 15.20 -8.59
CA GLY A 197 -11.97 16.15 -7.89
C GLY A 197 -10.69 16.55 -8.64
N ALA A 198 -10.28 15.87 -9.73
CA ALA A 198 -9.11 16.23 -10.50
C ALA A 198 -9.36 17.40 -11.48
N SER A 199 -8.33 18.20 -11.72
CA SER A 199 -8.38 19.29 -12.71
C SER A 199 -8.02 18.87 -14.14
N ASN A 200 -7.57 17.62 -14.33
CA ASN A 200 -7.11 17.06 -15.59
C ASN A 200 -6.98 15.53 -15.46
N CYS A 201 -7.84 14.76 -16.13
CA CYS A 201 -7.83 13.30 -16.07
C CYS A 201 -6.98 12.68 -17.19
N GLY A 202 -5.66 12.78 -17.04
CA GLY A 202 -4.69 12.13 -17.95
C GLY A 202 -4.55 12.79 -19.32
N GLY A 203 -4.88 14.08 -19.43
CA GLY A 203 -4.86 14.85 -20.67
C GLY A 203 -6.22 14.92 -21.39
N LEU A 204 -7.28 14.35 -20.81
CA LEU A 204 -8.63 14.38 -21.36
C LEU A 204 -9.56 15.34 -20.59
N SER A 205 -10.55 15.86 -21.31
CA SER A 205 -11.65 16.69 -20.81
C SER A 205 -12.99 16.05 -21.15
N GLY A 206 -13.59 15.37 -20.19
CA GLY A 206 -14.86 14.63 -20.28
C GLY A 206 -15.07 13.87 -18.96
N ASP A 207 -16.33 13.63 -18.59
CA ASP A 207 -16.81 13.05 -17.32
C ASP A 207 -15.86 13.13 -16.11
N TRP A 208 -16.04 14.20 -15.33
CA TRP A 208 -15.57 14.31 -13.96
C TRP A 208 -16.41 15.35 -13.19
N GLN A 209 -16.59 15.10 -11.90
CA GLN A 209 -17.25 15.99 -10.94
C GLN A 209 -16.20 16.82 -10.18
N ALA A 210 -16.59 18.02 -9.76
CA ALA A 210 -15.68 18.97 -9.10
C ALA A 210 -15.34 18.63 -7.63
N GLY A 211 -15.79 17.48 -7.13
CA GLY A 211 -15.63 17.01 -5.75
C GLY A 211 -15.97 15.53 -5.63
N THR A 212 -15.70 14.94 -4.47
CA THR A 212 -15.81 13.49 -4.18
C THR A 212 -16.87 13.20 -3.12
N SER A 213 -17.38 11.97 -3.02
CA SER A 213 -18.46 11.59 -2.08
C SER A 213 -18.25 12.01 -0.62
N PHE A 214 -16.99 12.16 -0.17
CA PHE A 214 -16.65 12.44 1.24
C PHE A 214 -16.05 13.84 1.48
N ASP A 215 -16.28 14.80 0.57
CA ASP A 215 -15.89 16.21 0.71
C ASP A 215 -16.34 16.87 2.03
N ASP A 216 -17.53 16.53 2.53
CA ASP A 216 -18.07 17.06 3.79
C ASP A 216 -17.29 16.52 5.02
N ILE A 217 -16.82 15.28 4.96
CA ILE A 217 -15.95 14.65 5.96
C ILE A 217 -14.57 15.30 5.90
N LEU A 218 -14.02 15.53 4.71
CA LEU A 218 -12.75 16.23 4.52
C LEU A 218 -12.78 17.64 5.15
N ALA A 219 -13.85 18.39 4.88
CA ALA A 219 -14.07 19.71 5.44
C ALA A 219 -14.33 19.69 6.96
N SER A 220 -15.28 18.88 7.45
CA SER A 220 -15.73 18.88 8.84
C SER A 220 -14.69 18.34 9.83
N LYS A 221 -13.91 17.32 9.42
CA LYS A 221 -12.80 16.75 10.20
C LYS A 221 -11.48 17.52 10.01
N LYS A 222 -11.47 18.55 9.16
CA LYS A 222 -10.33 19.46 8.92
C LYS A 222 -9.08 18.77 8.36
N TYR A 223 -9.26 17.88 7.38
CA TYR A 223 -8.15 17.30 6.60
C TYR A 223 -7.30 18.36 5.90
N GLY A 224 -7.86 19.55 5.66
CA GLY A 224 -7.14 20.72 5.13
C GLY A 224 -7.02 20.73 3.61
N ILE A 225 -7.75 19.83 2.95
CA ILE A 225 -8.23 19.88 1.57
C ILE A 225 -9.75 20.03 1.57
N LYS A 226 -10.33 20.37 0.41
CA LYS A 226 -11.79 20.37 0.21
C LYS A 226 -12.30 19.03 -0.35
N THR A 227 -11.52 18.45 -1.25
CA THR A 227 -11.84 17.24 -2.01
C THR A 227 -10.56 16.44 -2.30
N LEU A 228 -10.71 15.18 -2.70
CA LEU A 228 -9.61 14.35 -3.22
C LEU A 228 -9.37 14.68 -4.70
N ASP A 229 -8.29 15.38 -5.00
CA ASP A 229 -7.78 15.50 -6.37
C ASP A 229 -7.31 14.13 -6.87
N ALA A 230 -8.06 13.46 -7.77
CA ALA A 230 -7.75 12.12 -8.27
C ALA A 230 -6.37 11.99 -8.96
N SER A 231 -5.78 13.09 -9.44
CA SER A 231 -4.42 13.14 -10.00
C SER A 231 -3.32 13.19 -8.94
N VAL A 232 -3.67 13.26 -7.65
CA VAL A 232 -2.74 13.32 -6.51
C VAL A 232 -3.05 12.27 -5.44
N HIS A 233 -4.32 12.05 -5.11
CA HIS A 233 -4.75 11.20 -4.01
C HIS A 233 -5.16 9.83 -4.53
N GLN A 234 -4.55 8.77 -3.99
CA GLN A 234 -4.92 7.40 -4.33
C GLN A 234 -6.19 7.05 -3.55
N PHE A 235 -7.28 6.89 -4.28
CA PHE A 235 -8.54 6.41 -3.74
C PHE A 235 -9.14 5.32 -4.63
N SER A 236 -10.01 4.53 -4.02
CA SER A 236 -10.77 3.47 -4.67
C SER A 236 -12.26 3.73 -4.48
N VAL A 237 -13.04 3.46 -5.52
CA VAL A 237 -14.47 3.68 -5.57
C VAL A 237 -15.18 2.41 -5.11
N LEU A 238 -15.85 2.46 -3.97
CA LEU A 238 -16.47 1.28 -3.37
C LEU A 238 -17.94 1.54 -3.05
N GLY A 239 -18.78 0.53 -3.29
CA GLY A 239 -20.23 0.66 -3.22
C GLY A 239 -20.83 1.41 -4.41
N THR A 240 -22.16 1.42 -4.46
CA THR A 240 -22.95 2.18 -5.44
C THR A 240 -24.21 2.72 -4.76
N CYS A 241 -24.99 3.60 -5.42
CA CYS A 241 -26.29 4.03 -4.89
C CYS A 241 -27.27 2.87 -4.54
N ASN A 242 -27.12 1.69 -5.15
CA ASN A 242 -27.95 0.51 -4.82
C ASN A 242 -27.24 -0.49 -3.88
N LEU A 243 -25.97 -0.24 -3.51
CA LEU A 243 -25.19 -1.06 -2.57
C LEU A 243 -24.27 -0.14 -1.74
N ASN A 244 -24.85 0.55 -0.76
CA ASN A 244 -24.09 1.31 0.22
C ASN A 244 -23.26 0.35 1.11
N LEU A 245 -21.99 0.70 1.36
CA LEU A 245 -21.05 -0.04 2.22
C LEU A 245 -20.80 0.64 3.57
N GLU A 246 -21.39 1.81 3.83
CA GLU A 246 -21.34 2.48 5.14
C GLU A 246 -21.81 1.54 6.26
N GLY A 247 -21.09 1.56 7.38
CA GLY A 247 -21.35 0.68 8.52
C GLY A 247 -20.75 -0.73 8.39
N LEU A 248 -20.36 -1.16 7.18
CA LEU A 248 -19.37 -2.22 7.00
C LEU A 248 -17.96 -1.61 6.95
N ILE A 249 -17.79 -0.63 6.05
CA ILE A 249 -16.59 0.19 5.89
C ILE A 249 -16.90 1.58 6.47
N SER A 250 -15.88 2.31 6.94
CA SER A 250 -16.00 3.73 7.30
C SER A 250 -15.48 4.60 6.14
N PRO A 251 -16.13 5.73 5.79
CA PRO A 251 -15.57 6.67 4.81
C PRO A 251 -14.12 7.06 5.13
N LEU A 252 -13.28 7.18 4.11
CA LEU A 252 -11.83 7.37 4.21
C LEU A 252 -11.08 6.25 4.98
N ALA A 253 -11.67 5.06 5.11
CA ALA A 253 -10.95 3.86 5.52
C ALA A 253 -9.88 3.48 4.49
N LEU A 254 -8.78 2.95 5.00
CA LEU A 254 -7.71 2.37 4.19
C LEU A 254 -8.24 1.23 3.31
N VAL A 255 -7.72 1.17 2.09
CA VAL A 255 -7.80 0.03 1.19
C VAL A 255 -6.37 -0.40 0.83
N ALA A 256 -6.05 -1.67 0.99
CA ALA A 256 -4.86 -2.27 0.40
C ALA A 256 -5.21 -2.72 -1.03
N VAL A 257 -4.43 -2.27 -2.01
CA VAL A 257 -4.67 -2.56 -3.43
C VAL A 257 -3.50 -3.37 -3.97
N VAL A 258 -3.79 -4.53 -4.55
CA VAL A 258 -2.78 -5.39 -5.20
C VAL A 258 -3.07 -5.50 -6.68
N CYS A 259 -2.13 -5.03 -7.48
CA CYS A 259 -2.17 -4.91 -8.93
C CYS A 259 -0.73 -5.11 -9.46
N ASN A 260 -0.54 -5.68 -10.65
CA ASN A 260 0.81 -5.79 -11.27
C ASN A 260 1.89 -6.40 -10.34
N ASN A 261 1.52 -7.41 -9.53
CA ASN A 261 2.33 -8.06 -8.49
C ASN A 261 2.91 -7.11 -7.41
N GLN A 262 2.30 -5.95 -7.20
CA GLN A 262 2.75 -4.90 -6.28
C GLN A 262 1.61 -4.48 -5.34
N LEU A 263 1.97 -4.05 -4.13
CA LEU A 263 1.06 -3.51 -3.13
C LEU A 263 1.12 -1.98 -3.16
N PHE A 264 -0.06 -1.37 -3.16
CA PHE A 264 -0.28 0.06 -2.97
C PHE A 264 -1.35 0.26 -1.89
N TYR A 265 -1.39 1.44 -1.28
CA TYR A 265 -2.47 1.84 -0.39
C TYR A 265 -3.31 2.96 -1.03
N SER A 266 -4.60 2.95 -0.73
CA SER A 266 -5.54 3.99 -1.09
C SER A 266 -6.54 4.19 0.04
N VAL A 267 -7.46 5.13 -0.11
CA VAL A 267 -8.65 5.25 0.76
C VAL A 267 -9.92 4.90 0.00
N TRP A 268 -10.96 4.47 0.72
CA TRP A 268 -12.32 4.58 0.22
C TRP A 268 -12.68 6.07 0.16
N GLY A 269 -12.47 6.67 -1.01
CA GLY A 269 -12.60 8.11 -1.26
C GLY A 269 -13.88 8.49 -1.99
N ASP A 270 -14.42 7.57 -2.80
CA ASP A 270 -15.66 7.78 -3.53
C ASP A 270 -16.56 6.53 -3.57
N THR A 271 -17.80 6.73 -4.01
CA THR A 271 -18.86 5.73 -4.18
C THR A 271 -19.48 5.94 -5.55
N ASN A 272 -19.56 4.89 -6.38
CA ASN A 272 -20.05 5.07 -7.74
C ASN A 272 -21.52 5.57 -7.74
N GLY A 273 -21.80 6.48 -8.67
CA GLY A 273 -23.03 7.23 -8.80
C GLY A 273 -24.27 6.38 -9.08
N CYS A 274 -25.39 7.08 -9.25
CA CYS A 274 -26.70 6.47 -9.39
C CYS A 274 -27.05 6.15 -10.85
N ASP A 275 -26.08 5.64 -11.63
CA ASP A 275 -26.33 5.16 -12.99
C ASP A 275 -27.22 3.89 -12.99
N ASP A 276 -27.66 3.50 -14.18
CA ASP A 276 -28.58 2.37 -14.39
C ASP A 276 -27.90 0.99 -14.38
N ASN A 277 -26.58 0.91 -14.22
CA ASN A 277 -25.78 -0.30 -14.38
C ASN A 277 -25.01 -0.75 -13.11
N ASN A 278 -24.76 0.15 -12.16
CA ASN A 278 -24.03 -0.13 -10.92
C ASN A 278 -22.61 -0.67 -11.17
N PHE A 279 -21.77 0.17 -11.79
CA PHE A 279 -20.38 -0.15 -12.03
C PHE A 279 -19.56 -0.24 -10.73
N THR A 280 -18.43 -0.95 -10.81
CA THR A 280 -17.45 -1.13 -9.75
C THR A 280 -16.11 -1.52 -10.36
N GLY A 281 -15.02 -1.44 -9.58
CA GLY A 281 -13.66 -1.61 -10.11
C GLY A 281 -12.96 -0.29 -10.42
N GLU A 282 -13.58 0.85 -10.12
CA GLU A 282 -13.03 2.17 -10.39
C GLU A 282 -12.02 2.63 -9.32
N ALA A 283 -11.00 3.36 -9.76
CA ALA A 283 -9.92 3.89 -8.95
C ALA A 283 -9.47 5.25 -9.47
N SER A 284 -8.99 6.13 -8.57
CA SER A 284 -8.48 7.44 -9.00
C SER A 284 -7.35 7.31 -10.02
N ILE A 285 -7.31 8.18 -11.02
CA ILE A 285 -6.30 8.10 -12.10
C ILE A 285 -4.84 7.99 -11.59
N SER A 286 -4.52 8.64 -10.47
CA SER A 286 -3.19 8.52 -9.86
C SER A 286 -2.90 7.12 -9.30
N LEU A 287 -3.89 6.38 -8.80
CA LEU A 287 -3.73 4.97 -8.42
C LEU A 287 -3.61 4.09 -9.66
N ALA A 288 -4.44 4.32 -10.69
CA ALA A 288 -4.40 3.58 -11.94
C ALA A 288 -3.03 3.68 -12.66
N GLN A 289 -2.46 4.89 -12.72
CA GLN A 289 -1.14 5.11 -13.30
C GLN A 289 0.02 4.62 -12.41
N LEU A 290 -0.20 4.38 -11.11
CA LEU A 290 0.77 3.71 -10.23
C LEU A 290 0.77 2.19 -10.45
N CYS A 291 -0.40 1.57 -10.58
CA CYS A 291 -0.53 0.15 -10.88
C CYS A 291 0.00 -0.21 -12.29
N PHE A 292 -0.43 0.55 -13.31
CA PHE A 292 -0.24 0.20 -14.72
C PHE A 292 0.41 1.35 -15.54
N PRO A 293 1.61 1.84 -15.14
CA PRO A 293 2.23 3.04 -15.72
C PRO A 293 2.52 2.95 -17.23
N ASN A 294 2.62 1.73 -17.77
CA ASN A 294 2.93 1.49 -19.18
C ASN A 294 1.69 1.37 -20.09
N GLU A 295 0.48 1.35 -19.53
CA GLU A 295 -0.75 1.13 -20.31
C GLU A 295 -1.37 2.43 -20.85
N GLY A 296 -0.91 3.60 -20.40
CA GLY A 296 -1.43 4.90 -20.85
C GLY A 296 -2.87 5.17 -20.38
N LEU A 297 -3.19 4.77 -19.15
CA LEU A 297 -4.51 4.92 -18.55
C LEU A 297 -4.91 6.39 -18.38
N ASN A 298 -6.20 6.67 -18.59
CA ASN A 298 -6.81 8.00 -18.65
C ASN A 298 -8.33 7.86 -18.46
N GLY A 299 -9.08 8.97 -18.35
CA GLY A 299 -10.54 8.92 -18.10
C GLY A 299 -11.39 8.15 -19.12
N ASN A 300 -10.87 7.87 -20.32
CA ASN A 300 -11.54 7.03 -21.32
C ASN A 300 -10.91 5.63 -21.47
N LYS A 301 -10.02 5.23 -20.54
CA LYS A 301 -9.32 3.95 -20.58
C LYS A 301 -8.83 3.48 -19.20
N GLY A 302 -9.55 2.53 -18.63
CA GLY A 302 -9.09 1.65 -17.55
C GLY A 302 -8.17 0.50 -17.98
N HIS A 303 -7.74 -0.26 -16.97
CA HIS A 303 -7.08 -1.55 -17.13
C HIS A 303 -8.13 -2.66 -17.09
N THR A 304 -8.24 -3.43 -18.18
CA THR A 304 -9.41 -4.26 -18.49
C THR A 304 -9.34 -5.71 -17.98
N ALA A 305 -8.35 -6.07 -17.14
CA ALA A 305 -8.19 -7.44 -16.66
C ALA A 305 -8.57 -7.55 -15.18
N HIS A 306 -9.37 -8.56 -14.84
CA HIS A 306 -9.92 -8.78 -13.49
C HIS A 306 -8.90 -9.40 -12.52
N ASP A 307 -7.82 -8.65 -12.34
CA ASP A 307 -6.52 -8.99 -11.77
C ASP A 307 -6.21 -8.18 -10.49
N VAL A 308 -7.03 -7.17 -10.18
CA VAL A 308 -6.82 -6.16 -9.15
C VAL A 308 -7.64 -6.44 -7.90
N LEU A 309 -6.95 -6.73 -6.79
CA LEU A 309 -7.57 -6.87 -5.48
C LEU A 309 -7.72 -5.50 -4.81
N TYR A 310 -8.96 -5.12 -4.49
CA TYR A 310 -9.27 -4.05 -3.54
C TYR A 310 -9.64 -4.69 -2.21
N LEU A 311 -8.84 -4.46 -1.16
CA LEU A 311 -9.02 -5.00 0.19
C LEU A 311 -9.26 -3.85 1.18
N ALA A 312 -10.51 -3.46 1.37
CA ALA A 312 -10.92 -2.38 2.26
C ALA A 312 -11.00 -2.87 3.71
N PHE A 313 -10.47 -2.09 4.65
CA PHE A 313 -10.43 -2.46 6.06
C PHE A 313 -11.65 -1.92 6.84
N THR A 314 -12.21 -2.75 7.73
CA THR A 314 -13.39 -2.39 8.54
C THR A 314 -13.02 -1.88 9.94
N GLY A 315 -13.92 -1.10 10.54
CA GLY A 315 -13.73 -0.45 11.85
C GLY A 315 -13.16 0.97 11.75
N SER A 316 -13.46 1.80 12.76
CA SER A 316 -13.08 3.22 12.77
C SER A 316 -11.57 3.47 12.91
N ASP A 317 -10.82 2.47 13.37
CA ASP A 317 -9.36 2.46 13.44
C ASP A 317 -8.70 2.23 12.07
N ALA A 318 -9.45 1.80 11.05
CA ALA A 318 -8.98 1.77 9.66
C ALA A 318 -9.02 3.13 8.95
N VAL A 319 -9.67 4.14 9.52
CA VAL A 319 -9.82 5.47 8.90
C VAL A 319 -8.47 6.18 8.85
N VAL A 320 -8.02 6.53 7.65
CA VAL A 320 -6.82 7.36 7.46
C VAL A 320 -7.16 8.77 7.92
N GLY A 321 -6.79 9.13 9.14
CA GLY A 321 -7.09 10.43 9.73
C GLY A 321 -6.28 11.61 9.14
N PRO A 322 -6.59 12.86 9.53
CA PRO A 322 -5.89 14.07 9.08
C PRO A 322 -4.38 14.09 9.35
N SER A 323 -3.90 13.27 10.29
CA SER A 323 -2.49 13.10 10.66
C SER A 323 -1.83 11.84 10.10
N ASN A 324 -2.57 11.00 9.38
CA ASN A 324 -2.12 9.67 8.95
C ASN A 324 -1.63 9.63 7.48
N ALA A 325 -1.80 10.72 6.74
CA ALA A 325 -1.31 10.90 5.37
C ALA A 325 -1.00 12.39 5.09
N ASN A 326 -0.22 12.67 4.06
CA ASN A 326 0.12 14.02 3.60
C ASN A 326 -0.96 14.57 2.65
N TRP A 327 -2.16 14.79 3.18
CA TRP A 327 -3.34 15.27 2.46
C TRP A 327 -3.14 16.59 1.67
N LYS A 328 -2.05 17.34 1.90
CA LYS A 328 -1.79 18.63 1.23
C LYS A 328 -0.76 18.55 0.11
N THR A 329 -0.18 17.39 -0.15
CA THR A 329 0.77 17.20 -1.26
C THR A 329 0.16 17.53 -2.63
N LYS A 330 1.03 17.65 -3.63
CA LYS A 330 0.70 17.81 -5.06
C LYS A 330 1.37 16.71 -5.91
N SER A 331 1.79 15.62 -5.30
CA SER A 331 2.49 14.49 -5.92
C SER A 331 1.86 13.16 -5.49
N ALA A 332 1.45 12.35 -6.46
CA ALA A 332 0.93 11.00 -6.21
C ALA A 332 1.92 10.11 -5.46
N SER A 333 3.22 10.20 -5.79
CA SER A 333 4.26 9.44 -5.08
C SER A 333 4.43 9.90 -3.62
N GLU A 334 4.24 11.18 -3.31
CA GLU A 334 4.29 11.66 -1.92
C GLU A 334 3.05 11.21 -1.13
N PHE A 335 1.87 11.19 -1.73
CA PHE A 335 0.66 10.72 -1.07
C PHE A 335 0.78 9.22 -0.76
N GLN A 336 1.14 8.39 -1.74
CA GLN A 336 1.40 6.96 -1.56
C GLN A 336 2.45 6.68 -0.47
N ASN A 337 3.59 7.39 -0.52
CA ASN A 337 4.64 7.25 0.50
C ASN A 337 4.16 7.68 1.90
N SER A 338 3.25 8.65 2.00
CA SER A 338 2.69 9.08 3.28
C SER A 338 1.69 8.10 3.88
N LEU A 339 0.97 7.33 3.05
CA LEU A 339 0.06 6.27 3.52
C LEU A 339 0.82 5.09 4.12
N LYS A 340 2.03 4.78 3.62
CA LYS A 340 2.78 3.54 3.86
C LYS A 340 2.81 3.08 5.32
N THR A 341 3.25 3.94 6.25
CA THR A 341 3.41 3.60 7.68
C THR A 341 2.08 3.27 8.36
N PHE A 342 1.00 3.97 8.00
CA PHE A 342 -0.33 3.63 8.51
C PHE A 342 -0.87 2.37 7.83
N GLY A 343 -0.66 2.26 6.51
CA GLY A 343 -1.04 1.12 5.69
C GLY A 343 -0.52 -0.21 6.24
N ASP A 344 0.79 -0.30 6.45
CA ASP A 344 1.45 -1.50 6.99
C ASP A 344 0.94 -1.86 8.39
N SER A 345 0.70 -0.86 9.23
CA SER A 345 0.15 -1.05 10.58
C SER A 345 -1.25 -1.67 10.52
N ILE A 346 -2.14 -1.14 9.69
CA ILE A 346 -3.50 -1.67 9.54
C ILE A 346 -3.50 -3.05 8.89
N LEU A 347 -2.70 -3.26 7.84
CA LEU A 347 -2.53 -4.58 7.19
C LEU A 347 -2.01 -5.62 8.17
N THR A 348 -1.00 -5.29 8.99
CA THR A 348 -0.46 -6.19 10.01
C THR A 348 -1.49 -6.50 11.09
N ASN A 349 -2.11 -5.47 11.68
CA ASN A 349 -3.00 -5.61 12.84
C ASN A 349 -4.36 -6.25 12.50
N LYS A 350 -4.92 -5.97 11.32
CA LYS A 350 -6.24 -6.49 10.91
C LYS A 350 -6.19 -7.74 10.05
N PHE A 351 -5.10 -7.96 9.31
CA PHE A 351 -5.00 -9.01 8.28
C PHE A 351 -3.79 -9.94 8.44
N GLY A 352 -2.76 -9.55 9.19
CA GLY A 352 -1.60 -10.40 9.50
C GLY A 352 -1.97 -11.71 10.21
N SER A 353 -3.10 -11.74 10.93
CA SER A 353 -3.56 -12.89 11.72
C SER A 353 -4.87 -13.54 11.24
N THR A 354 -5.51 -13.07 10.16
CA THR A 354 -6.90 -13.47 9.82
C THR A 354 -7.05 -14.45 8.65
N VAL A 355 -5.96 -14.92 8.04
CA VAL A 355 -6.02 -16.04 7.10
C VAL A 355 -6.39 -17.32 7.88
N PRO A 356 -7.55 -17.96 7.62
CA PRO A 356 -7.96 -19.12 8.40
C PRO A 356 -7.02 -20.30 8.16
N SER A 357 -6.37 -20.79 9.22
CA SER A 357 -5.65 -22.05 9.20
C SER A 357 -6.62 -23.18 8.83
N ASN A 358 -6.37 -23.86 7.71
CA ASN A 358 -7.16 -25.02 7.26
C ASN A 358 -7.29 -26.04 8.42
N PRO A 359 -8.51 -26.48 8.81
CA PRO A 359 -8.71 -27.36 9.97
C PRO A 359 -8.21 -28.79 9.69
N GLY A 360 -6.89 -28.98 9.73
CA GLY A 360 -6.24 -30.25 9.37
C GLY A 360 -4.76 -30.43 9.71
N ASN A 361 -4.07 -29.46 10.34
CA ASN A 361 -2.66 -29.64 10.75
C ASN A 361 -2.41 -29.11 12.19
N PRO A 362 -2.00 -29.96 13.16
CA PRO A 362 -1.63 -29.54 14.51
C PRO A 362 -0.15 -29.12 14.61
N GLY A 363 0.18 -27.90 14.17
CA GLY A 363 1.53 -27.33 14.26
C GLY A 363 1.58 -26.01 15.03
N THR A 364 1.87 -26.05 16.34
CA THR A 364 1.90 -24.88 17.23
C THR A 364 3.25 -24.13 17.22
N GLY A 365 3.74 -23.81 16.02
CA GLY A 365 4.96 -23.01 15.80
C GLY A 365 4.65 -21.61 15.26
N THR A 366 5.45 -20.61 15.65
CA THR A 366 5.43 -19.27 15.06
C THR A 366 6.23 -19.29 13.75
N CYS A 367 5.55 -19.54 12.63
CA CYS A 367 6.16 -19.57 11.30
C CYS A 367 6.34 -18.15 10.73
N THR A 368 7.40 -17.93 9.95
CA THR A 368 7.58 -16.73 9.12
C THR A 368 6.74 -16.83 7.84
N TRP A 369 6.58 -18.05 7.31
CA TRP A 369 5.82 -18.32 6.09
C TRP A 369 4.61 -19.25 6.32
N VAL A 370 3.41 -18.66 6.27
CA VAL A 370 2.13 -19.38 6.32
C VAL A 370 2.02 -20.33 5.14
N GLY A 371 1.78 -21.62 5.43
CA GLY A 371 1.70 -22.69 4.42
C GLY A 371 2.95 -23.55 4.31
N HIS A 372 4.05 -23.17 4.97
CA HIS A 372 5.36 -23.84 4.90
C HIS A 372 5.89 -24.26 6.29
N CYS A 373 5.04 -24.10 7.31
CA CYS A 373 5.19 -24.56 8.69
C CYS A 373 5.43 -26.08 8.82
N ALA A 374 5.85 -26.52 10.00
CA ALA A 374 5.89 -27.94 10.37
C ALA A 374 4.53 -28.63 10.13
N GLY A 375 4.57 -29.78 9.44
CA GLY A 375 3.39 -30.54 9.02
C GLY A 375 2.70 -30.06 7.73
N ALA A 376 3.16 -28.95 7.12
CA ALA A 376 2.65 -28.51 5.82
C ALA A 376 3.25 -29.33 4.66
N THR A 377 2.55 -29.38 3.52
CA THR A 377 2.92 -30.21 2.36
C THR A 377 4.02 -29.56 1.51
N CYS A 378 5.02 -30.34 1.09
CA CYS A 378 6.21 -29.87 0.38
C CYS A 378 6.65 -30.82 -0.75
N LYS A 379 7.59 -30.37 -1.60
CA LYS A 379 8.29 -31.19 -2.62
C LYS A 379 9.81 -31.15 -2.43
N THR A 380 10.37 -29.99 -2.08
CA THR A 380 11.77 -29.79 -1.67
C THR A 380 11.83 -29.08 -0.33
N SER A 381 12.99 -29.08 0.35
CA SER A 381 13.15 -28.34 1.62
C SER A 381 12.99 -26.82 1.44
N ASP A 382 13.13 -26.29 0.22
CA ASP A 382 12.87 -24.89 -0.09
C ASP A 382 11.36 -24.54 0.00
N ASP A 383 10.48 -25.53 -0.02
CA ASP A 383 9.05 -25.38 0.28
C ASP A 383 8.77 -25.37 1.81
N CYS A 384 9.75 -25.13 2.68
CA CYS A 384 9.61 -25.20 4.13
C CYS A 384 10.21 -23.96 4.85
N ASP A 385 9.64 -23.61 6.01
CA ASP A 385 9.96 -22.39 6.75
C ASP A 385 11.10 -22.58 7.77
N GLY A 386 12.13 -21.73 7.69
CA GLY A 386 13.32 -21.82 8.55
C GLY A 386 14.12 -23.12 8.34
N ASP A 387 14.63 -23.70 9.42
CA ASP A 387 15.44 -24.93 9.39
C ASP A 387 14.62 -26.23 9.19
N LEU A 388 13.39 -26.13 8.66
CA LEU A 388 12.52 -27.29 8.41
C LEU A 388 12.89 -27.93 7.06
N GLU A 389 13.15 -29.25 7.06
CA GLU A 389 13.39 -29.98 5.82
C GLU A 389 12.10 -30.66 5.31
N CYS A 390 11.99 -30.84 3.99
CA CYS A 390 10.90 -31.59 3.40
C CYS A 390 11.13 -33.10 3.52
N LYS A 391 10.42 -33.76 4.43
CA LYS A 391 10.56 -35.19 4.71
C LYS A 391 9.26 -35.92 4.39
N SER A 392 9.33 -36.89 3.47
CA SER A 392 8.17 -37.67 3.01
C SER A 392 7.00 -36.83 2.47
N GLY A 393 7.27 -35.64 1.92
CA GLY A 393 6.26 -34.71 1.40
C GLY A 393 5.62 -33.79 2.44
N VAL A 394 6.12 -33.77 3.68
CA VAL A 394 5.76 -32.77 4.70
C VAL A 394 6.98 -32.10 5.35
N CYS A 395 6.88 -30.81 5.66
CA CYS A 395 7.94 -30.06 6.34
C CYS A 395 8.11 -30.56 7.78
N GLY A 396 9.32 -30.95 8.19
CA GLY A 396 9.51 -31.45 9.54
C GLY A 396 10.89 -31.98 9.92
N GLY A 397 11.01 -32.25 11.23
CA GLY A 397 12.19 -32.81 11.88
C GLY A 397 13.24 -31.76 12.22
N SER A 398 13.12 -31.14 13.39
CA SER A 398 14.21 -30.38 14.03
C SER A 398 15.12 -31.37 14.78
N SER A 399 16.43 -31.29 14.53
CA SER A 399 17.41 -32.28 15.03
C SER A 399 18.52 -31.62 15.85
N GLY A 400 18.23 -31.37 17.13
CA GLY A 400 19.19 -30.84 18.09
C GLY A 400 19.29 -29.31 18.08
N GLY A 401 19.10 -28.69 19.24
CA GLY A 401 19.17 -27.24 19.36
C GLY A 401 20.60 -26.73 19.44
N THR A 402 20.98 -25.87 18.51
CA THR A 402 21.83 -24.72 18.80
C THR A 402 20.93 -23.47 18.90
N THR A 403 21.38 -22.47 19.66
CA THR A 403 20.74 -21.14 19.71
C THR A 403 20.56 -20.59 18.28
N PRO A 404 19.47 -19.86 17.96
CA PRO A 404 19.26 -19.32 16.62
C PRO A 404 20.50 -18.58 16.10
N PRO A 405 20.84 -18.72 14.80
CA PRO A 405 21.91 -17.93 14.22
C PRO A 405 21.65 -16.44 14.45
N ALA A 406 22.70 -15.69 14.80
CA ALA A 406 22.66 -14.25 14.61
C ALA A 406 22.38 -13.99 13.12
N THR A 407 21.58 -12.96 12.81
CA THR A 407 21.27 -12.60 11.42
C THR A 407 22.55 -12.27 10.67
N CYS A 408 23.00 -13.19 9.81
CA CYS A 408 24.19 -12.96 8.99
C CYS A 408 24.00 -11.72 8.12
N SER A 409 25.04 -10.90 8.00
CA SER A 409 25.06 -9.73 7.13
C SER A 409 24.81 -10.14 5.68
N TRP A 410 25.52 -11.19 5.22
CA TRP A 410 25.52 -11.67 3.85
C TRP A 410 25.20 -13.16 3.76
N VAL A 411 24.27 -13.51 2.86
CA VAL A 411 23.85 -14.90 2.60
C VAL A 411 25.00 -15.68 1.96
N GLY A 412 25.26 -16.89 2.47
CA GLY A 412 26.30 -17.79 1.96
C GLY A 412 27.64 -17.75 2.70
N HIS A 413 27.77 -16.92 3.74
CA HIS A 413 29.01 -16.74 4.52
C HIS A 413 28.85 -17.01 6.03
N CYS A 414 27.68 -17.53 6.44
CA CYS A 414 27.32 -17.87 7.82
C CYS A 414 28.16 -19.02 8.42
N ALA A 415 27.97 -19.30 9.72
CA ALA A 415 28.54 -20.49 10.37
C ALA A 415 28.13 -21.78 9.62
N GLY A 416 29.10 -22.64 9.32
CA GLY A 416 28.92 -23.83 8.48
C GLY A 416 29.03 -23.61 6.97
N ALA A 417 29.07 -22.37 6.47
CA ALA A 417 29.29 -22.08 5.06
C ALA A 417 30.68 -22.51 4.59
N THR A 418 30.82 -22.87 3.31
CA THR A 418 32.09 -23.36 2.73
C THR A 418 33.05 -22.20 2.41
N CYS A 419 34.29 -22.30 2.88
CA CYS A 419 35.28 -21.22 2.84
C CYS A 419 36.67 -21.70 2.35
N LYS A 420 37.54 -20.75 2.00
CA LYS A 420 38.96 -20.94 1.66
C LYS A 420 39.87 -20.02 2.47
N THR A 421 39.44 -18.80 2.77
CA THR A 421 40.06 -17.88 3.74
C THR A 421 39.03 -17.37 4.75
N ASN A 422 39.48 -16.69 5.80
CA ASN A 422 38.57 -16.08 6.78
C ASN A 422 37.67 -15.00 6.14
N ASP A 423 38.10 -14.38 5.04
CA ASP A 423 37.32 -13.37 4.31
C ASP A 423 36.09 -13.95 3.58
N ASP A 424 36.00 -15.29 3.45
CA ASP A 424 34.81 -16.00 2.99
C ASP A 424 33.77 -16.20 4.13
N CYS A 425 33.97 -15.63 5.32
CA CYS A 425 33.12 -15.82 6.50
C CYS A 425 32.59 -14.49 7.06
N ASP A 426 31.35 -14.49 7.57
CA ASP A 426 30.66 -13.30 8.09
C ASP A 426 30.89 -13.08 9.60
N GLY A 427 31.05 -11.82 10.00
CA GLY A 427 31.35 -11.44 11.39
C GLY A 427 32.65 -12.05 11.93
N ASP A 428 32.64 -12.48 13.20
CA ASP A 428 33.81 -13.04 13.91
C ASP A 428 34.08 -14.53 13.59
N LEU A 429 33.63 -15.03 12.44
CA LEU A 429 33.78 -16.44 12.05
C LEU A 429 35.09 -16.69 11.30
N GLU A 430 35.83 -17.72 11.71
CA GLU A 430 37.09 -18.10 11.06
C GLU A 430 36.91 -19.30 10.12
N CYS A 431 37.66 -19.36 9.03
CA CYS A 431 37.63 -20.49 8.10
C CYS A 431 38.45 -21.67 8.65
N LYS A 432 37.77 -22.69 9.15
CA LYS A 432 38.37 -23.86 9.82
C LYS A 432 37.96 -25.16 9.13
N GLY A 433 38.93 -25.86 8.55
CA GLY A 433 38.69 -27.12 7.84
C GLY A 433 37.88 -26.98 6.55
N GLY A 434 37.77 -25.77 5.99
CA GLY A 434 36.94 -25.47 4.82
C GLY A 434 35.50 -25.06 5.15
N ALA A 435 35.15 -24.87 6.43
CA ALA A 435 33.88 -24.28 6.85
C ALA A 435 34.07 -23.13 7.85
N CYS A 436 33.16 -22.14 7.83
CA CYS A 436 33.19 -20.99 8.75
C CYS A 436 32.75 -21.38 10.17
N GLY A 437 33.52 -21.03 11.21
CA GLY A 437 33.19 -21.34 12.60
C GLY A 437 34.08 -20.63 13.65
N GLY A 438 33.45 -20.01 14.65
CA GLY A 438 34.11 -19.32 15.76
C GLY A 438 34.21 -20.16 17.05
N SER A 439 35.17 -19.83 17.92
CA SER A 439 35.35 -20.50 19.22
C SER A 439 34.51 -19.87 20.33
N SER A 440 34.05 -20.70 21.29
CA SER A 440 33.24 -20.26 22.42
C SER A 440 33.99 -19.35 23.41
N GLY A 441 33.90 -18.03 23.20
CA GLY A 441 34.39 -17.00 24.12
C GLY A 441 33.25 -16.07 24.55
N GLY A 442 32.46 -16.46 25.55
CA GLY A 442 31.23 -15.74 25.91
C GLY A 442 31.47 -14.45 26.70
N THR A 443 31.01 -13.32 26.15
CA THR A 443 30.76 -12.07 26.89
C THR A 443 29.33 -11.57 26.63
N THR A 444 28.74 -10.93 27.63
CA THR A 444 27.35 -10.44 27.65
C THR A 444 27.04 -9.51 26.47
N PRO A 445 25.83 -9.54 25.87
CA PRO A 445 25.45 -8.61 24.81
C PRO A 445 25.60 -7.14 25.27
N PRO A 446 26.30 -6.29 24.51
CA PRO A 446 26.44 -4.87 24.81
C PRO A 446 25.16 -4.09 24.53
N ALA A 447 25.08 -2.86 25.05
CA ALA A 447 23.93 -1.98 24.89
C ALA A 447 23.69 -1.55 23.42
N THR A 448 22.48 -1.09 23.13
CA THR A 448 22.08 -0.54 21.82
C THR A 448 22.90 0.70 21.47
N CYS A 449 23.92 0.53 20.64
CA CYS A 449 24.64 1.63 20.00
C CYS A 449 23.76 2.39 19.01
N SER A 450 24.05 3.68 18.84
CA SER A 450 23.33 4.57 17.94
C SER A 450 23.59 4.21 16.47
N TRP A 451 24.85 3.92 16.15
CA TRP A 451 25.34 3.68 14.79
C TRP A 451 25.94 2.26 14.69
N VAL A 452 25.44 1.48 13.73
CA VAL A 452 25.89 0.11 13.46
C VAL A 452 27.32 0.12 12.91
N GLY A 453 28.18 -0.77 13.39
CA GLY A 453 29.58 -0.88 12.95
C GLY A 453 30.58 0.00 13.71
N HIS A 454 30.12 0.79 14.69
CA HIS A 454 30.95 1.69 15.50
C HIS A 454 30.87 1.40 17.02
N CYS A 455 30.33 0.24 17.38
CA CYS A 455 30.06 -0.18 18.76
C CYS A 455 31.32 -0.64 19.53
N ALA A 456 31.17 -0.93 20.82
CA ALA A 456 32.26 -1.50 21.62
C ALA A 456 32.65 -2.88 21.05
N GLY A 457 33.92 -3.04 20.65
CA GLY A 457 34.43 -4.19 19.91
C GLY A 457 34.59 -3.96 18.39
N ALA A 458 34.07 -2.87 17.82
CA ALA A 458 34.25 -2.56 16.40
C ALA A 458 35.68 -2.09 16.06
N THR A 459 36.12 -2.32 14.82
CA THR A 459 37.45 -1.92 14.33
C THR A 459 37.50 -0.42 14.04
N CYS A 460 38.58 0.26 14.43
CA CYS A 460 38.73 1.72 14.33
C CYS A 460 40.15 2.16 13.95
N LYS A 461 40.30 3.44 13.56
CA LYS A 461 41.58 4.11 13.27
C LYS A 461 41.74 5.42 14.07
N THR A 462 40.65 6.14 14.32
CA THR A 462 40.60 7.28 15.26
C THR A 462 39.42 7.11 16.23
N ASN A 463 39.36 7.96 17.26
CA ASN A 463 38.21 7.95 18.20
C ASN A 463 36.89 8.31 17.53
N ASP A 464 36.92 9.03 16.39
CA ASP A 464 35.71 9.42 15.65
C ASP A 464 35.07 8.24 14.91
N ASP A 465 35.78 7.11 14.78
CA ASP A 465 35.24 5.84 14.27
C ASP A 465 34.42 5.07 15.35
N CYS A 466 34.18 5.64 16.54
CA CYS A 466 33.56 4.96 17.68
C CYS A 466 32.31 5.70 18.22
N ASP A 467 31.25 4.95 18.56
CA ASP A 467 29.96 5.50 18.99
C ASP A 467 29.98 6.06 20.43
N GLY A 468 29.28 7.18 20.64
CA GLY A 468 29.05 7.80 21.94
C GLY A 468 30.32 8.30 22.64
N SER A 469 30.80 7.53 23.62
CA SER A 469 31.95 7.87 24.48
C SER A 469 33.05 6.80 24.47
N LEU A 470 33.03 5.95 23.46
CA LEU A 470 34.06 4.93 23.22
C LEU A 470 35.31 5.57 22.60
N GLU A 471 36.49 5.06 22.96
CA GLU A 471 37.77 5.53 22.40
C GLU A 471 38.40 4.41 21.56
N CYS A 472 39.13 4.77 20.51
CA CYS A 472 39.83 3.81 19.68
C CYS A 472 41.15 3.38 20.34
N LYS A 473 41.23 2.13 20.80
CA LYS A 473 42.40 1.59 21.51
C LYS A 473 42.88 0.32 20.84
N SER A 474 44.14 0.31 20.43
CA SER A 474 44.77 -0.82 19.72
C SER A 474 44.03 -1.24 18.44
N GLY A 475 43.34 -0.29 17.79
CA GLY A 475 42.53 -0.54 16.58
C GLY A 475 41.10 -1.04 16.85
N VAL A 476 40.64 -1.05 18.11
CA VAL A 476 39.28 -1.47 18.49
C VAL A 476 38.61 -0.42 19.40
N CYS A 477 37.33 -0.13 19.16
CA CYS A 477 36.54 0.78 19.99
C CYS A 477 36.32 0.19 21.39
N GLY A 478 36.87 0.84 22.42
CA GLY A 478 36.93 0.28 23.77
C GLY A 478 37.06 1.32 24.90
N GLY A 479 36.15 1.21 25.86
CA GLY A 479 36.15 1.95 27.12
C GLY A 479 35.58 1.08 28.24
N SER A 480 35.96 1.36 29.48
CA SER A 480 35.34 0.73 30.64
C SER A 480 33.89 1.17 30.75
N THR A 481 32.98 0.23 31.00
CA THR A 481 31.55 0.46 31.21
C THR A 481 31.32 1.63 32.18
N PRO A 482 30.41 2.58 31.89
CA PRO A 482 30.07 3.63 32.84
C PRO A 482 29.62 3.02 34.18
N PRO A 483 30.13 3.52 35.32
CA PRO A 483 29.56 3.19 36.62
C PRO A 483 28.12 3.74 36.71
N ALA A 484 27.39 3.30 37.74
CA ALA A 484 25.95 3.56 37.90
C ALA A 484 25.53 5.03 37.71
N THR A 485 24.30 5.24 37.27
CA THR A 485 23.70 6.53 36.91
C THR A 485 23.72 7.54 38.07
N CYS A 486 24.83 8.27 38.14
CA CYS A 486 25.06 9.49 38.89
C CYS A 486 24.19 10.64 38.37
N SER A 487 23.72 11.50 39.26
CA SER A 487 22.93 12.69 38.87
C SER A 487 23.73 13.73 38.06
N TRP A 488 25.07 13.66 38.07
CA TRP A 488 25.95 14.56 37.32
C TRP A 488 27.19 13.83 36.75
N ALA A 489 27.35 13.92 35.43
CA ALA A 489 28.40 13.22 34.69
C ALA A 489 29.80 13.73 35.07
N GLY A 490 30.73 12.80 35.27
CA GLY A 490 32.12 13.10 35.66
C GLY A 490 32.40 13.07 37.16
N HIS A 491 31.37 12.99 38.01
CA HIS A 491 31.46 13.00 39.49
C HIS A 491 31.01 11.68 40.14
N CYS A 492 30.90 10.64 39.32
CA CYS A 492 30.34 9.32 39.64
C CYS A 492 31.34 8.43 40.41
N ALA A 493 30.93 7.24 40.87
CA ALA A 493 31.84 6.32 41.56
C ALA A 493 33.11 6.01 40.72
N GLY A 494 34.30 6.25 41.27
CA GLY A 494 35.58 6.16 40.56
C GLY A 494 36.05 7.45 39.84
N ALA A 495 35.24 8.52 39.83
CA ALA A 495 35.68 9.87 39.45
C ALA A 495 36.80 10.39 40.37
N SER A 496 37.61 11.32 39.87
CA SER A 496 38.68 11.97 40.63
C SER A 496 38.16 13.19 41.39
N CYS A 497 38.44 13.27 42.69
CA CYS A 497 37.94 14.31 43.59
C CYS A 497 39.05 14.88 44.49
N LYS A 498 38.76 16.00 45.17
CA LYS A 498 39.62 16.60 46.21
C LYS A 498 38.89 16.77 47.54
N SER A 499 37.56 16.83 47.49
CA SER A 499 36.61 17.09 48.57
C SER A 499 35.34 16.26 48.31
N ASP A 500 34.55 16.00 49.35
CA ASP A 500 33.30 15.24 49.21
C ASP A 500 32.31 15.95 48.25
N ASP A 501 32.30 17.29 48.24
CA ASP A 501 31.53 18.12 47.31
C ASP A 501 31.95 18.00 45.82
N ASP A 502 32.96 17.19 45.49
CA ASP A 502 33.28 16.81 44.10
C ASP A 502 32.59 15.48 43.67
N CYS A 503 31.73 14.89 44.51
CA CYS A 503 31.18 13.54 44.31
C CYS A 503 29.64 13.51 44.25
N SER A 504 29.10 12.64 43.39
CA SER A 504 27.67 12.58 43.06
C SER A 504 26.84 11.82 44.10
N ASP A 505 25.63 12.33 44.37
CA ASP A 505 24.61 11.68 45.20
C ASP A 505 25.14 11.42 46.63
N ASP A 506 25.02 10.19 47.17
CA ASP A 506 25.51 9.84 48.51
C ASP A 506 27.00 9.41 48.56
N LEU A 507 27.81 9.73 47.52
CA LEU A 507 29.22 9.34 47.44
C LEU A 507 30.16 10.35 48.11
N ALA A 508 31.23 9.86 48.76
CA ALA A 508 32.26 10.69 49.39
C ALA A 508 33.64 10.54 48.72
N CYS A 509 34.55 11.49 48.93
CA CYS A 509 35.87 11.54 48.31
C CYS A 509 36.91 10.73 49.09
N LYS A 510 36.98 9.43 48.82
CA LYS A 510 37.85 8.48 49.53
C LYS A 510 39.15 8.28 48.75
N SER A 511 40.27 8.72 49.32
CA SER A 511 41.61 8.65 48.70
C SER A 511 41.71 9.33 47.32
N GLY A 512 41.01 10.46 47.14
CA GLY A 512 40.97 11.19 45.86
C GLY A 512 40.06 10.54 44.80
N LYS A 513 39.23 9.55 45.18
CA LYS A 513 38.23 8.92 44.33
C LYS A 513 36.84 8.90 44.98
N CYS A 514 35.80 9.20 44.19
CA CYS A 514 34.41 9.14 44.69
C CYS A 514 33.97 7.69 44.95
N ALA A 515 33.48 7.42 46.16
CA ALA A 515 33.04 6.09 46.60
C ALA A 515 32.03 6.16 47.76
N ALA A 516 31.14 5.16 47.83
CA ALA A 516 30.20 4.96 48.94
C ALA A 516 30.94 4.56 50.24
#